data_AF-A0A8H3GQ71-F1
#
_entry.id   AF-A0A8H3GQ71-F1
#
_cell.length_a   1.000
_cell.length_b   1.000
_cell.length_c   1.000
_cell.angle_alpha   90.00
_cell.angle_beta   90.00
_cell.angle_gamma   90.00
#
_symmetry.space_group_name_H-M   'P 1'
#
loop_
_entity.id
_entity.type
_entity.pdbx_description
1 polymer ?
#
loop_
_entity_poly.entity_id
_entity_poly.type
_entity_poly.pdbx_seq_one_letter_code
_entity_poly.pdbx_strand_id
1 'polypeptide(L)' 'MIPTSATSATFIASVKLFLSTYKLDGIGIDVEYPASVERGGLPSNTPNLTALFKEPRAALPSAEISLATPSSY' A
#
# COMPACT_ATOMS: atom_id res chain seq x y z
N MET A 1 1.62 -10.09 -0.02
CA MET A 1 2.58 -9.71 -1.08
C MET A 1 2.60 -8.20 -1.20
N ILE A 2 3.76 -7.57 -1.40
CA ILE A 2 3.78 -6.15 -1.76
C ILE A 2 3.56 -6.07 -3.28
N PRO A 3 2.60 -5.27 -3.78
CA PRO A 3 2.35 -5.13 -5.21
C PRO A 3 3.63 -4.74 -5.95
N THR A 4 3.91 -5.45 -7.03
CA THR A 4 4.82 -4.97 -8.08
C THR A 4 4.08 -3.92 -8.92
N SER A 5 4.79 -3.07 -9.67
CA SER A 5 4.14 -2.12 -10.58
C SER A 5 3.15 -2.78 -11.57
N ALA A 6 3.36 -4.06 -11.92
CA ALA A 6 2.42 -4.82 -12.74
C ALA A 6 1.09 -5.15 -12.03
N THR A 7 1.08 -5.25 -10.70
CA THR A 7 -0.09 -5.60 -9.88
C THR A 7 -0.71 -4.41 -9.13
N SER A 8 0.02 -3.29 -9.04
CA SER A 8 -0.44 -2.06 -8.39
C SER A 8 -1.69 -1.46 -9.02
N ALA A 9 -1.85 -1.54 -10.35
CA ALA A 9 -3.04 -1.02 -11.03
C ALA A 9 -4.34 -1.69 -10.54
N THR A 10 -4.32 -3.00 -10.36
CA THR A 10 -5.45 -3.77 -9.82
C THR A 10 -5.75 -3.38 -8.38
N PHE A 11 -4.71 -3.20 -7.56
CA PHE A 11 -4.87 -2.74 -6.18
C PHE A 11 -5.45 -1.32 -6.12
N ILE A 12 -4.93 -0.38 -6.92
CA ILE A 12 -5.44 1.00 -6.97
C ILE A 12 -6.89 1.04 -7.43
N ALA A 13 -7.25 0.23 -8.43
CA ALA A 13 -8.63 0.14 -8.90
C ALA A 13 -9.58 -0.38 -7.82
N SER A 14 -9.17 -1.40 -7.03
CA SER A 14 -9.98 -1.92 -5.93
C SER A 14 -10.13 -0.90 -4.80
N VAL A 15 -9.05 -0.16 -4.46
CA VAL A 15 -9.10 0.93 -3.48
C VAL A 15 -10.05 2.02 -3.93
N LYS A 16 -9.93 2.49 -5.18
CA LYS A 16 -10.81 3.54 -5.73
C LYS A 16 -12.29 3.13 -5.65
N LEU A 17 -12.60 1.88 -6.02
CA LEU A 17 -13.95 1.34 -5.91
C LEU A 17 -14.42 1.34 -4.45
N PHE A 18 -13.60 0.85 -3.52
CA PHE A 18 -13.93 0.77 -2.10
C PHE A 18 -14.19 2.16 -1.49
N LEU A 19 -13.30 3.13 -1.72
CA LEU A 19 -13.46 4.50 -1.23
C LEU A 19 -14.77 5.13 -1.73
N SER A 20 -15.08 4.97 -3.02
CA SER A 20 -16.33 5.51 -3.61
C SER A 20 -17.59 4.83 -3.08
N THR A 21 -17.53 3.50 -2.86
CA THR A 21 -18.67 2.69 -2.39
C THR A 21 -19.09 3.11 -0.99
N TYR A 22 -18.11 3.36 -0.12
CA TYR A 22 -18.36 3.65 1.29
C TYR A 22 -18.19 5.13 1.66
N LYS A 23 -17.96 6.00 0.68
CA LYS A 23 -17.74 7.46 0.87
C LYS A 23 -16.64 7.75 1.91
N LEU A 24 -15.51 7.08 1.76
CA LEU A 24 -14.34 7.24 2.64
C LEU A 24 -13.38 8.30 2.08
N ASP A 25 -12.72 9.02 2.98
CA ASP A 25 -11.78 10.09 2.63
C ASP A 25 -10.39 9.57 2.23
N GLY A 26 -10.07 8.31 2.54
CA GLY A 26 -8.75 7.75 2.25
C GLY A 26 -8.52 6.32 2.71
N ILE A 27 -7.26 5.89 2.62
CA ILE A 27 -6.82 4.54 2.95
C ILE A 27 -5.59 4.54 3.86
N GLY A 28 -5.62 3.71 4.90
CA GLY A 28 -4.42 3.31 5.64
C GLY A 28 -3.86 2.02 5.08
N ILE A 29 -2.57 2.01 4.72
CA ILE A 29 -1.87 0.82 4.23
C ILE A 29 -0.96 0.31 5.34
N ASP A 30 -1.34 -0.82 5.93
CA ASP A 30 -0.66 -1.43 7.07
C ASP A 30 0.09 -2.70 6.64
N VAL A 31 1.38 -2.55 6.32
CA VAL A 31 2.26 -3.66 5.93
C VAL A 31 3.17 -4.00 7.10
N GLU A 32 2.83 -5.07 7.84
CA GLU A 32 3.62 -5.57 8.95
C GLU A 32 4.41 -6.83 8.59
N TYR A 33 5.74 -6.83 8.53
CA TYR A 33 6.59 -5.72 8.13
C TYR A 33 7.26 -6.11 6.80
N PRO A 34 7.64 -5.14 5.95
CA PRO A 34 8.38 -5.43 4.72
C PRO A 34 9.63 -6.26 5.03
N ALA A 35 9.88 -7.31 4.25
CA ALA A 35 11.02 -8.23 4.42
C ALA A 35 11.12 -8.97 5.78
N SER A 36 10.11 -8.89 6.65
CA SER A 36 10.08 -9.68 7.90
C SER A 36 9.93 -11.17 7.60
N VAL A 37 10.99 -11.95 7.81
CA VAL A 37 11.00 -13.41 7.57
C VAL A 37 9.91 -14.11 8.38
N GLU A 38 9.73 -13.72 9.64
CA GLU A 38 8.68 -14.24 10.55
C GLU A 38 7.25 -14.05 10.01
N ARG A 39 7.06 -13.16 9.03
CA ARG A 39 5.77 -12.85 8.39
C ARG A 39 5.76 -13.20 6.91
N GLY A 40 6.68 -14.05 6.46
CA GLY A 40 6.81 -14.47 5.06
C GLY A 40 7.25 -13.35 4.11
N GLY A 41 7.87 -12.29 4.64
CA GLY A 41 8.40 -11.19 3.87
C GLY A 41 9.64 -11.60 3.06
N LEU A 42 9.69 -11.19 1.80
CA LEU A 42 10.85 -11.38 0.94
C LEU A 42 11.73 -10.11 0.97
N PRO A 43 13.06 -10.20 0.83
CA PRO A 43 13.93 -9.02 0.73
C PRO A 43 13.54 -8.06 -0.41
N SER A 44 12.96 -8.59 -1.50
CA SER A 44 12.44 -7.81 -2.62
C SER A 44 11.19 -6.97 -2.29
N ASN A 45 10.54 -7.19 -1.14
CA ASN A 45 9.40 -6.40 -0.69
C ASN A 45 9.80 -4.97 -0.32
N THR A 46 10.98 -4.77 0.29
CA THR A 46 11.44 -3.45 0.73
C THR A 46 11.51 -2.42 -0.41
N PRO A 47 12.15 -2.68 -1.57
CA PRO A 47 12.14 -1.72 -2.67
C PRO A 47 10.74 -1.49 -3.26
N ASN A 48 9.88 -2.52 -3.27
CA ASN A 48 8.51 -2.41 -3.80
C ASN A 48 7.59 -1.59 -2.89
N LEU A 49 7.91 -1.44 -1.61
CA LEU A 49 7.12 -0.64 -0.67
C LEU A 49 7.01 0.83 -1.13
N THR A 50 8.08 1.37 -1.71
CA THR A 50 8.05 2.75 -2.21
C THR A 50 7.06 2.91 -3.37
N ALA A 51 7.01 1.93 -4.28
CA ALA A 51 6.04 1.94 -5.38
C ALA A 51 4.60 1.83 -4.87
N LEU A 52 4.37 1.00 -3.84
CA LEU A 52 3.08 0.84 -3.19
C LEU A 52 2.51 2.15 -2.62
N PHE A 53 3.34 3.13 -2.27
CA PHE A 53 2.86 4.44 -1.82
C PHE A 53 2.84 5.50 -2.92
N LYS A 54 3.83 5.49 -3.83
CA LYS A 54 3.91 6.46 -4.93
C LYS A 54 2.76 6.33 -5.92
N GLU A 55 2.42 5.11 -6.32
CA GLU A 55 1.42 4.88 -7.36
C GLU A 55 -0.01 5.22 -6.89
N PRO A 56 -0.47 4.81 -5.68
CA PRO A 56 -1.77 5.26 -5.17
C PRO A 56 -1.84 6.76 -4.92
N ARG A 57 -0.75 7.39 -4.44
CA ARG A 57 -0.70 8.85 -4.27
C ARG A 57 -0.92 9.60 -5.59
N ALA A 58 -0.32 9.11 -6.68
CA ALA A 58 -0.53 9.67 -8.01
C ALA A 58 -1.97 9.43 -8.53
N ALA A 59 -2.54 8.25 -8.28
CA ALA A 59 -3.86 7.88 -8.78
C ALA A 59 -5.04 8.44 -7.96
N LEU A 60 -4.80 8.81 -6.69
CA LEU A 60 -5.81 9.29 -5.74
C LEU A 60 -5.34 10.61 -5.11
N PRO A 61 -5.22 11.71 -5.90
CA PRO A 61 -4.57 12.94 -5.45
C PRO A 61 -5.27 13.63 -4.26
N SER A 62 -6.59 13.44 -4.13
CA SER A 62 -7.40 14.04 -3.05
C SER A 62 -7.63 13.11 -1.86
N ALA A 63 -7.21 11.83 -1.93
CA ALA A 63 -7.44 10.88 -0.86
C ALA A 63 -6.38 11.00 0.23
N GLU A 64 -6.77 10.82 1.50
CA GLU A 64 -5.80 10.58 2.57
C GLU A 64 -5.10 9.24 2.36
N ILE A 65 -3.77 9.21 2.57
CA ILE A 65 -3.00 7.96 2.57
C ILE A 65 -2.09 8.00 3.78
N SER A 66 -2.28 7.01 4.65
CA SER A 66 -1.48 6.81 5.85
C SER A 66 -0.83 5.43 5.84
N LEU A 67 0.15 5.24 6.71
CA LEU A 67 0.82 3.97 6.93
C LEU A 67 1.10 3.79 8.43
N ALA A 68 1.08 2.55 8.89
CA ALA A 68 1.56 2.18 10.21
C ALA A 68 2.99 1.65 10.10
N THR A 69 3.85 2.09 11.01
CA THR A 69 5.25 1.67 11.09
C THR A 69 5.49 0.85 12.37
N PRO A 70 6.48 -0.05 12.39
CA PRO A 70 6.92 -0.67 13.64
C PRO A 70 7.35 0.40 14.65
N SER A 71 7.20 0.10 15.94
CA SER A 71 7.73 0.93 17.02
C SER A 71 9.26 0.81 17.17
N SER A 72 9.85 -0.22 16.58
CA SER A 72 11.29 -0.50 16.55
C SER A 72 11.87 -0.34 15.14
N TYR A 73 13.07 0.22 15.02
CA TYR A 73 13.81 0.36 13.77
C TYR A 73 15.05 -0.53 13.75
#